data_AF-A0AAW0XES0-F1
#
_entry.id   AF-A0AAW0XES0-F1
#
_cell.length_a   1.000
_cell.length_b   1.000
_cell.length_c   1.000
_cell.angle_alpha   90.00
_cell.angle_beta   90.00
_cell.angle_gamma   90.00
#
_symmetry.space_group_name_H-M   'P 1'
#
loop_
_entity.id
_entity.type
_entity.pdbx_description
1 polymer ?
#
loop_
_entity_poly.entity_id
_entity_poly.type
_entity_poly.pdbx_seq_one_letter_code
_entity_poly.pdbx_strand_id
1 'polypeptide(L)'
;TPSNSHSLITPEDVPASAPSNVRVTVHEDGSVLIKWSSMSAEEARGRLLGYQVILSHNGSQTTETVISPWLEARGLLPGRLYTVRVAALTGAGPGPFSD
;
A
#
# COMPACT_ATOMS: atom_id res chain seq x y z
N THR A 1 25.54 -37.87 -14.81
CA THR A 1 24.23 -37.86 -14.14
C THR A 1 23.78 -36.41 -13.98
N PRO A 2 22.60 -35.99 -14.46
CA PRO A 2 22.16 -34.63 -14.19
C PRO A 2 21.59 -34.57 -12.76
N SER A 3 22.07 -33.63 -11.96
CA SER A 3 21.53 -33.33 -10.63
C SER A 3 20.18 -32.61 -10.79
N ASN A 4 19.12 -33.23 -10.30
CA ASN A 4 17.81 -32.59 -10.19
C ASN A 4 17.88 -31.50 -9.10
N SER A 5 17.80 -30.23 -9.48
CA SER A 5 17.72 -29.12 -8.53
C SER A 5 16.26 -28.92 -8.12
N HIS A 6 15.89 -29.34 -6.91
CA HIS A 6 14.64 -28.91 -6.29
C HIS A 6 14.83 -27.50 -5.72
N SER A 7 14.16 -26.52 -6.32
CA SER A 7 14.09 -25.15 -5.78
C SER A 7 13.18 -25.16 -4.55
N LEU A 8 13.77 -25.10 -3.36
CA LEU A 8 13.04 -24.85 -2.11
C LEU A 8 12.74 -23.34 -2.06
N ILE A 9 11.48 -22.96 -2.29
CA ILE A 9 11.00 -21.59 -2.13
C ILE A 9 10.49 -21.47 -0.68
N THR A 10 11.04 -20.53 0.09
CA THR A 10 10.51 -20.20 1.42
C THR A 10 9.11 -19.59 1.29
N PRO A 11 8.18 -19.86 2.22
CA PRO A 11 6.88 -19.17 2.23
C PRO A 11 7.05 -17.65 2.20
N GLU A 12 6.15 -16.94 1.52
CA GLU A 12 6.11 -15.48 1.55
C GLU A 12 5.82 -14.98 2.97
N ASP A 13 6.33 -13.80 3.32
CA ASP A 13 6.09 -13.12 4.59
C ASP A 13 5.28 -11.83 4.36
N VAL A 14 4.80 -11.20 5.43
CA VAL A 14 4.24 -9.85 5.34
C VAL A 14 5.37 -8.84 5.05
N PRO A 15 5.10 -7.74 4.34
CA PRO A 15 6.09 -6.67 4.16
C PRO A 15 6.62 -6.17 5.50
N ALA A 16 7.94 -5.98 5.59
CA ALA A 16 8.59 -5.58 6.85
C ALA A 16 8.53 -4.07 7.11
N SER A 17 8.24 -3.27 6.09
CA SER A 17 8.18 -1.82 6.16
C SER A 17 6.96 -1.28 5.41
N ALA A 18 6.55 -0.06 5.77
CA ALA A 18 5.54 0.68 5.04
C ALA A 18 6.16 1.30 3.76
N PRO A 19 5.34 1.59 2.73
CA PRO A 19 5.80 2.36 1.59
C PRO A 19 6.30 3.75 2.02
N SER A 20 7.42 4.19 1.44
CA SER A 20 8.02 5.49 1.74
C SER A 20 7.46 6.60 0.86
N ASN A 21 7.80 7.85 1.18
CA ASN A 21 7.46 9.04 0.40
C ASN A 21 5.96 9.20 0.11
N VAL A 22 5.10 8.95 1.10
CA VAL A 22 3.66 9.21 0.99
C VAL A 22 3.44 10.71 0.79
N ARG A 23 2.79 11.08 -0.31
CA ARG A 23 2.50 12.45 -0.72
C ARG A 23 1.04 12.58 -1.10
N VAL A 24 0.46 13.73 -0.78
CA VAL A 24 -0.94 14.04 -1.02
C VAL A 24 -1.00 15.31 -1.87
N THR A 25 -1.75 15.27 -2.97
CA THR A 25 -2.00 16.41 -3.86
C THR A 25 -3.50 16.58 -4.02
N VAL A 26 -4.01 17.79 -3.80
CA VAL A 26 -5.43 18.13 -4.00
C VAL A 26 -5.58 18.69 -5.41
N HIS A 27 -6.57 18.20 -6.17
CA HIS A 27 -6.91 18.69 -7.49
C HIS A 27 -8.08 19.69 -7.45
N GLU A 28 -8.22 20.49 -8.50
CA GLU A 28 -9.25 21.53 -8.62
C GLU A 28 -10.68 20.96 -8.59
N ASP A 29 -10.86 19.71 -9.05
CA ASP A 29 -12.15 19.00 -9.03
C ASP A 29 -12.52 18.45 -7.63
N GLY A 30 -11.69 18.70 -6.62
CA GLY A 30 -11.87 18.22 -5.26
C GLY A 30 -11.41 16.78 -5.02
N SER A 31 -10.86 16.10 -6.04
CA SER A 31 -10.19 14.82 -5.85
C SER A 31 -8.83 14.99 -5.18
N VAL A 32 -8.37 13.93 -4.51
CA VAL A 32 -7.09 13.92 -3.80
C VAL A 32 -6.26 12.75 -4.29
N LEU A 33 -5.12 13.07 -4.90
CA LEU A 33 -4.15 12.09 -5.35
C LEU A 33 -3.15 11.79 -4.24
N ILE A 34 -3.16 10.53 -3.82
CA ILE A 34 -2.24 9.96 -2.84
C ILE A 34 -1.22 9.13 -3.61
N LYS A 35 0.07 9.40 -3.42
CA LYS A 35 1.18 8.74 -4.11
C LYS A 35 2.23 8.31 -3.12
N TRP A 36 2.88 7.18 -3.35
CA TRP A 36 3.99 6.67 -2.55
C TRP A 36 5.05 6.02 -3.44
N SER A 37 6.20 5.72 -2.86
CA SER A 37 7.25 4.94 -3.53
C SER A 37 6.84 3.48 -3.63
N SER A 38 7.01 2.89 -4.81
CA SER A 38 6.80 1.45 -4.98
C SER A 38 7.82 0.65 -4.17
N MET A 39 7.42 -0.50 -3.65
CA MET A 39 8.30 -1.44 -2.97
C MET A 39 8.79 -2.54 -3.91
N SER A 40 10.05 -2.93 -3.75
CA SER A 40 10.64 -4.11 -4.39
C SER A 40 10.16 -5.40 -3.70
N ALA A 41 10.34 -6.54 -4.38
CA ALA A 41 10.02 -7.84 -3.79
C ALA A 41 10.87 -8.18 -2.55
N GLU A 42 12.10 -7.64 -2.48
CA GLU A 42 12.99 -7.81 -1.33
C GLU A 42 12.46 -7.05 -0.10
N GLU A 43 12.06 -5.78 -0.28
CA GLU A 43 11.46 -4.97 0.79
C GLU A 43 10.11 -5.54 1.24
N ALA A 44 9.32 -6.05 0.30
CA ALA A 44 8.05 -6.70 0.59
C ALA A 44 8.21 -8.11 1.18
N ARG A 45 9.43 -8.70 1.18
CA ARG A 45 9.72 -10.07 1.63
C ARG A 45 8.80 -11.12 0.99
N GLY A 46 8.48 -10.90 -0.27
CA GLY A 46 7.47 -11.66 -0.98
C GLY A 46 7.09 -10.99 -2.29
N ARG A 47 6.12 -11.58 -2.97
CA ARG A 47 5.56 -10.98 -4.19
C ARG A 47 4.59 -9.88 -3.78
N LEU A 48 4.94 -8.65 -4.12
CA LEU A 48 4.04 -7.51 -3.94
C LEU A 48 2.78 -7.71 -4.80
N LEU A 49 1.63 -7.82 -4.15
CA LEU A 49 0.31 -7.94 -4.80
C LEU A 49 -0.39 -6.59 -4.94
N GLY A 50 0.00 -5.61 -4.12
CA GLY A 50 -0.54 -4.25 -4.16
C GLY A 50 -0.33 -3.53 -2.85
N TYR A 51 -1.24 -2.61 -2.55
CA TYR A 51 -1.22 -1.75 -1.39
C TYR A 51 -2.62 -1.61 -0.81
N GLN A 52 -2.69 -1.52 0.51
CA GLN A 52 -3.90 -1.20 1.25
C GLN A 52 -3.80 0.25 1.73
N VAL A 53 -4.77 1.07 1.35
CA VAL A 53 -4.86 2.48 1.71
C VAL A 53 -6.03 2.67 2.67
N ILE A 54 -5.75 3.25 3.83
CA ILE A 54 -6.76 3.63 4.81
C ILE A 54 -6.91 5.15 4.78
N LEU A 55 -8.14 5.60 4.58
CA LEU A 55 -8.58 6.98 4.73
C LEU A 55 -9.47 7.06 5.96
N SER A 56 -9.11 7.90 6.95
CA SER A 56 -9.94 8.08 8.14
C SER A 56 -10.25 9.55 8.43
N HIS A 57 -11.47 9.79 8.92
CA HIS A 57 -11.96 11.11 9.30
C HIS A 57 -13.03 10.97 10.40
N ASN A 58 -12.86 11.67 11.53
CA ASN A 58 -13.83 11.71 12.64
C ASN A 58 -14.35 10.33 13.08
N GLY A 59 -13.45 9.33 13.16
CA GLY A 59 -13.80 7.96 13.55
C GLY A 59 -14.43 7.11 12.43
N SER A 60 -14.74 7.70 11.28
CA SER A 60 -15.05 6.96 10.04
C SER A 60 -13.76 6.51 9.36
N GLN A 61 -13.78 5.32 8.77
CA GLN A 61 -12.65 4.75 8.07
C GLN A 61 -13.10 4.04 6.80
N THR A 62 -12.40 4.30 5.71
CA THR A 62 -12.53 3.57 4.43
C THR A 62 -11.20 2.90 4.13
N THR A 63 -11.26 1.68 3.60
CA THR A 63 -10.09 0.90 3.19
C THR A 63 -10.22 0.57 1.72
N GLU A 64 -9.19 0.89 0.95
CA GLU A 64 -9.09 0.61 -0.49
C GLU A 64 -7.87 -0.28 -0.76
N THR A 65 -7.98 -1.18 -1.74
CA THR A 65 -6.84 -2.00 -2.18
C THR A 65 -6.53 -1.67 -3.63
N VAL A 66 -5.29 -1.27 -3.90
CA VAL A 66 -4.83 -0.86 -5.25
C VAL A 66 -3.52 -1.54 -5.60
N ILE A 67 -3.30 -1.80 -6.90
CA ILE A 67 -2.04 -2.39 -7.40
C ILE A 67 -1.00 -1.29 -7.68
N SER A 68 -1.48 -0.11 -8.09
CA SER A 68 -0.64 1.05 -8.37
C SER A 68 -0.06 1.66 -7.10
N PRO A 69 1.13 2.31 -7.17
CA PRO A 69 1.70 3.04 -6.03
C PRO A 69 1.03 4.42 -5.84
N TRP A 70 -0.26 4.49 -6.13
CA TRP A 70 -1.09 5.68 -6.04
C TRP A 70 -2.57 5.33 -5.98
N LEU A 71 -3.35 6.22 -5.37
CA LEU A 71 -4.81 6.20 -5.30
C LEU A 71 -5.35 7.62 -5.53
N GLU A 72 -6.36 7.77 -6.38
CA GLU A 72 -7.12 9.02 -6.50
C GLU A 72 -8.42 8.89 -5.70
N ALA A 73 -8.46 9.54 -4.54
CA ALA A 73 -9.61 9.55 -3.64
C ALA A 73 -10.62 10.63 -4.09
N ARG A 74 -11.90 10.24 -4.19
CA ARG A 74 -13.01 11.10 -4.59
C ARG A 74 -14.10 11.09 -3.51
N GLY A 75 -14.98 12.08 -3.53
CA GLY A 75 -16.09 12.16 -2.58
C GLY A 75 -15.68 12.54 -1.15
N LEU A 76 -14.49 13.13 -0.98
CA LEU A 76 -14.04 13.65 0.31
C LEU A 76 -14.81 14.93 0.67
N LEU A 77 -15.07 15.13 1.96
CA LEU A 77 -15.79 16.31 2.43
C LEU A 77 -14.85 17.53 2.45
N PRO A 78 -15.23 18.65 1.80
CA PRO A 78 -14.41 19.86 1.79
C PRO A 78 -14.11 20.40 3.19
N GLY A 79 -12.88 20.88 3.40
CA GLY A 79 -12.44 21.49 4.65
C GLY A 79 -12.37 20.53 5.84
N ARG A 80 -12.21 19.22 5.58
CA ARG A 80 -12.07 18.18 6.60
C ARG A 80 -10.66 17.60 6.61
N LEU A 81 -10.18 17.29 7.82
CA LEU A 81 -8.89 16.65 8.02
C LEU A 81 -9.07 15.14 7.86
N TYR A 82 -8.33 14.58 6.91
CA TYR A 82 -8.24 13.13 6.71
C TYR A 82 -6.84 12.66 7.08
N THR A 83 -6.75 11.49 7.70
CA THR A 83 -5.51 10.75 7.85
C THR A 83 -5.41 9.70 6.75
N VAL A 84 -4.26 9.62 6.11
CA VAL A 84 -3.94 8.64 5.07
C VAL A 84 -2.88 7.69 5.60
N ARG A 85 -3.13 6.39 5.52
CA ARG A 85 -2.18 5.35 5.88
C ARG A 85 -2.07 4.33 4.78
N VAL A 86 -0.84 3.93 4.44
CA VAL A 86 -0.59 2.98 3.34
C VAL A 86 0.24 1.81 3.85
N ALA A 87 -0.15 0.59 3.51
CA ALA A 87 0.64 -0.63 3.74
C ALA A 87 0.82 -1.38 2.41
N ALA A 88 1.97 -2.04 2.23
CA ALA A 88 2.14 -3.00 1.15
C ALA A 88 1.41 -4.32 1.47
N LEU A 89 1.02 -5.05 0.42
CA LEU A 89 0.25 -6.29 0.52
C LEU A 89 0.95 -7.43 -0.23
N THR A 90 1.19 -8.55 0.45
CA THR A 90 1.69 -9.82 -0.13
C THR A 90 0.65 -10.93 0.02
N GLY A 91 0.97 -12.15 -0.44
CA GLY A 91 0.14 -13.33 -0.20
C GLY A 91 -0.01 -13.70 1.28
N ALA A 92 0.90 -13.24 2.14
CA ALA A 92 0.84 -13.43 3.58
C ALA A 92 -0.07 -12.40 4.29
N GLY A 93 -0.35 -11.26 3.65
CA GLY A 93 -1.18 -10.19 4.20
C GLY A 93 -0.55 -8.80 4.11
N PRO A 94 -1.19 -7.77 4.71
CA PRO A 94 -0.65 -6.42 4.74
C PRO A 94 0.51 -6.30 5.74
N GLY A 95 1.51 -5.50 5.38
CA GLY A 95 2.60 -5.11 6.27
C GLY A 95 2.19 -3.98 7.24
N PRO A 96 3.17 -3.31 7.88
CA PRO A 96 2.88 -2.14 8.70
C PRO A 96 2.38 -0.98 7.84
N PHE A 97 1.49 -0.18 8.42
CA PHE A 97 1.00 1.06 7.80
C PHE A 97 1.99 2.20 8.03
N SER A 98 2.06 3.12 7.07
CA SER A 98 2.78 4.39 7.23
C SER A 98 2.22 5.20 8.42
N ASP A 99 3.08 6.00 9.03
CA ASP A 99 2.69 6.95 10.08
C ASP A 99 1.79 8.07 9.56
#